data_AF-A0A453IV46-F1
#
_entry.id   AF-A0A453IV46-F1
#
_cell.length_a   1.000
_cell.length_b   1.000
_cell.length_c   1.000
_cell.angle_alpha   90.00
_cell.angle_beta   90.00
_cell.angle_gamma   90.00
#
_symmetry.space_group_name_H-M   'P 1'
#
loop_
_entity.id
_entity.type
_entity.pdbx_description
1 polymer ?
#
loop_
_entity_poly.entity_id
_entity_poly.type
_entity_poly.pdbx_seq_one_letter_code
_entity_poly.pdbx_strand_id
1 'polypeptide(L)'
;CALAAVTASLRRPRYNGKYLHGKIKSMLGETRLSDALTDVVIPTFDVKLLQPIIFSTYDAKSMPLKNARLADVCIGTSAAPTYLPAHHFHTHDGNGKEREYNLIDGGVAANNPTMVAMTQITKKMMGKDREELYPVEPSDCGKFLVLSVGTGSTSDQGLYTAKQCSQWGIISWLRNKGMAPIIDIFMAASSDLVDIHAAVLFQSLHSDANYLRIQDNSLHGPAATVDAATPENMAELLRIGERMLAQRVSRVNVETGRYEEVKGAGNNADALAGFARQLSDERRTRLGSRRGGAGRLKSSR
;
A
#
# COMPACT_ATOMS: atom_id res chain seq x y z
N CYS A 1 -7.69 29.34 24.09
CA CYS A 1 -8.12 30.17 22.95
C CYS A 1 -7.91 29.44 21.62
N ALA A 2 -8.91 29.43 20.74
CA ALA A 2 -8.85 28.81 19.41
C ALA A 2 -7.65 29.29 18.56
N LEU A 3 -7.22 30.54 18.74
CA LEU A 3 -6.05 31.12 18.07
C LEU A 3 -4.72 30.41 18.45
N ALA A 4 -4.59 29.94 19.69
CA ALA A 4 -3.41 29.18 20.13
C ALA A 4 -3.38 27.75 19.55
N ALA A 5 -4.56 27.15 19.35
CA ALA A 5 -4.68 25.83 18.71
C ALA A 5 -4.38 25.91 17.20
N VAL A 6 -4.85 26.97 16.52
CA VAL A 6 -4.54 27.24 15.11
C VAL A 6 -3.04 27.49 14.90
N THR A 7 -2.40 28.28 15.76
CA THR A 7 -0.95 28.54 15.66
C THR A 7 -0.07 27.33 16.02
N ALA A 8 -0.51 26.47 16.95
CA ALA A 8 0.16 25.20 17.24
C ALA A 8 0.10 24.22 16.06
N SER A 9 -1.04 24.14 15.37
CA SER A 9 -1.22 23.27 14.18
C SER A 9 -0.41 23.69 12.95
N LEU A 10 0.13 24.91 12.94
CA LEU A 10 1.05 25.41 11.92
C LEU A 10 2.52 25.08 12.22
N ARG A 11 2.85 24.71 13.47
CA ARG A 11 4.24 24.53 13.93
C ARG A 11 4.60 23.08 14.25
N ARG A 12 3.62 22.21 14.45
CA ARG A 12 3.81 20.81 14.85
C ARG A 12 2.80 19.91 14.15
N PRO A 13 3.13 18.61 13.96
CA PRO A 13 2.16 17.64 13.51
C PRO A 13 0.97 17.58 14.48
N ARG A 14 -0.20 17.23 13.96
CA ARG A 14 -1.45 17.12 14.73
C ARG A 14 -1.33 16.15 15.91
N TYR A 15 -0.53 15.11 15.76
CA TYR A 15 -0.23 14.09 16.76
C TYR A 15 1.27 14.00 17.03
N ASN A 16 1.65 13.69 18.28
CA ASN A 16 3.05 13.58 18.67
C ASN A 16 3.69 12.20 18.38
N GLY A 17 2.91 11.24 17.88
CA GLY A 17 3.36 9.87 17.55
C GLY A 17 3.70 8.95 18.73
N LYS A 18 3.90 9.46 19.95
CA LYS A 18 4.44 8.67 21.09
C LYS A 18 3.63 7.41 21.39
N TYR A 19 2.31 7.53 21.43
CA TYR A 19 1.42 6.39 21.72
C TYR A 19 1.47 5.34 20.60
N LEU A 20 1.37 5.78 19.33
CA LEU A 20 1.47 4.91 18.16
C LEU A 20 2.81 4.17 18.13
N HIS A 21 3.92 4.88 18.34
CA HIS A 21 5.26 4.29 18.36
C HIS A 21 5.39 3.26 19.48
N GLY A 22 4.88 3.58 20.68
CA GLY A 22 4.87 2.64 21.80
C GLY A 22 4.08 1.37 21.49
N LYS A 23 2.91 1.50 20.86
CA LYS A 23 2.07 0.36 20.49
C LYS A 23 2.72 -0.51 19.41
N ILE A 24 3.26 0.10 18.35
CA ILE A 24 3.96 -0.62 17.27
C ILE A 24 5.17 -1.38 17.84
N LYS A 25 6.00 -0.72 18.65
CA LYS A 25 7.17 -1.36 19.29
C LYS A 25 6.77 -2.51 20.21
N SER A 26 5.70 -2.34 20.99
CA SER A 26 5.17 -3.40 21.85
C SER A 26 4.66 -4.61 21.07
N MET A 27 4.05 -4.41 19.90
CA MET A 27 3.50 -5.51 19.09
C MET A 27 4.58 -6.25 18.29
N LEU A 28 5.57 -5.53 17.78
CA LEU A 28 6.56 -6.09 16.85
C LEU A 28 7.90 -6.44 17.53
N GLY A 29 8.17 -5.91 18.71
CA GLY A 29 9.41 -6.16 19.44
C GLY A 29 10.65 -5.86 18.60
N GLU A 30 11.59 -6.80 18.59
CA GLU A 30 12.86 -6.71 17.86
C GLU A 30 12.81 -7.37 16.47
N THR A 31 11.64 -7.79 16.00
CA THR A 31 11.45 -8.44 14.69
C THR A 31 11.98 -7.54 13.57
N ARG A 32 12.78 -8.12 12.67
CA ARG A 32 13.33 -7.43 11.50
C ARG A 32 12.60 -7.83 10.22
N LEU A 33 12.81 -7.07 9.15
CA LEU A 33 12.22 -7.35 7.83
C LEU A 33 12.55 -8.75 7.29
N SER A 34 13.77 -9.24 7.57
CA SER A 34 14.20 -10.59 7.19
C SER A 34 13.38 -11.71 7.84
N ASP A 35 12.79 -11.43 9.00
CA ASP A 35 12.11 -12.40 9.86
C ASP A 35 10.63 -12.58 9.46
N ALA A 36 10.16 -11.80 8.48
CA ALA A 36 8.80 -11.88 7.98
C ALA A 36 8.46 -13.29 7.44
N LEU A 37 7.30 -13.81 7.83
CA LEU A 37 6.82 -15.15 7.44
C LEU A 37 6.53 -15.27 5.93
N THR A 38 6.26 -14.15 5.29
CA THR A 38 6.07 -14.02 3.84
C THR A 38 6.90 -12.83 3.34
N ASP A 39 7.11 -12.75 2.02
CA ASP A 39 7.71 -11.56 1.45
C ASP A 39 6.80 -10.34 1.69
N VAL A 40 7.35 -9.29 2.30
CA VAL A 40 6.68 -8.00 2.46
C VAL A 40 7.35 -6.93 1.61
N VAL A 41 6.58 -5.91 1.24
CA VAL A 41 7.02 -4.72 0.52
C VAL A 41 6.32 -3.51 1.16
N ILE A 42 7.10 -2.62 1.77
CA ILE A 42 6.59 -1.49 2.55
C ILE A 42 7.25 -0.20 2.03
N PRO A 43 6.50 0.67 1.31
CA PRO A 43 7.02 1.94 0.84
C PRO A 43 7.14 2.95 1.98
N THR A 44 8.15 3.81 1.88
CA THR A 44 8.39 5.00 2.72
C THR A 44 9.02 6.07 1.83
N PHE A 45 9.11 7.31 2.29
CA PHE A 45 9.83 8.37 1.58
C PHE A 45 10.91 8.96 2.49
N ASP A 46 12.15 9.01 2.03
CA ASP A 46 13.25 9.60 2.80
C ASP A 46 13.39 11.09 2.47
N VAL A 47 13.15 11.96 3.45
CA VAL A 47 13.16 13.41 3.25
C VAL A 47 14.55 14.01 3.15
N LYS A 48 15.58 13.29 3.63
CA LYS A 48 16.97 13.75 3.53
C LYS A 48 17.53 13.43 2.14
N LEU A 49 17.16 12.27 1.59
CA LEU A 49 17.57 11.84 0.25
C LEU A 49 16.60 12.28 -0.86
N LEU A 50 15.41 12.79 -0.50
CA LEU A 50 14.32 13.16 -1.41
C LEU A 50 13.94 12.05 -2.39
N GLN A 51 13.83 10.81 -1.90
CA GLN A 51 13.49 9.66 -2.72
C GLN A 51 12.67 8.60 -1.98
N PRO A 52 11.88 7.77 -2.70
CA PRO A 52 11.24 6.60 -2.14
C PRO A 52 12.26 5.60 -1.58
N ILE A 53 11.98 5.07 -0.40
CA ILE A 53 12.68 3.91 0.16
C ILE A 53 11.68 2.77 0.28
N ILE A 54 11.92 1.71 -0.50
CA ILE A 54 11.10 0.50 -0.47
C ILE A 54 11.80 -0.53 0.43
N PHE A 55 11.18 -0.83 1.56
CA PHE A 55 11.62 -1.93 2.42
C PHE A 55 11.00 -3.23 1.94
N SER A 56 11.82 -4.18 1.51
CA SER A 56 11.34 -5.50 1.11
C SER A 56 12.11 -6.62 1.80
N THR A 57 11.45 -7.74 2.04
CA THR A 57 12.12 -8.94 2.59
C THR A 57 13.22 -9.44 1.64
N TYR A 58 13.04 -9.27 0.33
CA TYR A 58 14.04 -9.64 -0.68
C TYR A 58 15.34 -8.85 -0.51
N ASP A 59 15.25 -7.52 -0.42
CA ASP A 59 16.40 -6.67 -0.19
C ASP A 59 17.00 -6.90 1.21
N ALA A 60 16.17 -7.05 2.24
CA ALA A 60 16.63 -7.25 3.62
C ALA A 60 17.45 -8.54 3.80
N LYS A 61 17.18 -9.59 3.01
CA LYS A 61 17.92 -10.85 3.05
C LYS A 61 19.33 -10.76 2.46
N SER A 62 19.57 -9.81 1.55
CA SER A 62 20.85 -9.67 0.82
C SER A 62 21.62 -8.39 1.19
N MET A 63 20.94 -7.39 1.74
CA MET A 63 21.50 -6.08 2.08
C MET A 63 21.28 -5.82 3.58
N PRO A 64 22.28 -6.08 4.45
CA PRO A 64 22.14 -5.93 5.90
C PRO A 64 21.64 -4.54 6.34
N LEU A 65 22.09 -3.47 5.66
CA LEU A 65 21.64 -2.10 5.91
C LEU A 65 20.17 -1.84 5.56
N LYS A 66 19.51 -2.73 4.81
CA LYS A 66 18.06 -2.67 4.56
C LYS A 66 17.26 -3.57 5.51
N ASN A 67 17.92 -4.38 6.34
CA ASN A 67 17.26 -5.24 7.31
C ASN A 67 16.88 -4.48 8.61
N ALA A 68 16.09 -3.43 8.44
CA ALA A 68 15.59 -2.61 9.53
C ALA A 68 14.63 -3.40 10.45
N ARG A 69 14.47 -2.93 11.70
CA ARG A 69 13.40 -3.41 12.57
C ARG A 69 12.06 -3.11 11.93
N LEU A 70 11.15 -4.08 11.94
CA LEU A 70 9.83 -3.91 11.36
C LEU A 70 9.05 -2.78 12.04
N ALA A 71 9.28 -2.58 13.34
CA ALA A 71 8.72 -1.44 14.08
C ALA A 71 9.12 -0.07 13.51
N ASP A 72 10.39 0.13 13.15
CA ASP A 72 10.86 1.40 12.58
C ASP A 72 10.28 1.63 11.19
N VAL A 73 10.18 0.57 10.39
CA VAL A 73 9.57 0.60 9.06
C VAL A 73 8.07 0.93 9.14
N CYS A 74 7.34 0.30 10.06
CA CYS A 74 5.92 0.57 10.31
C CYS A 74 5.68 2.00 10.82
N ILE A 75 6.55 2.53 11.67
CA ILE A 75 6.45 3.93 12.10
C ILE A 75 6.68 4.85 10.89
N GLY A 76 7.76 4.64 10.14
CA GLY A 76 8.10 5.46 8.96
C GLY A 76 7.01 5.46 7.90
N THR A 77 6.47 4.29 7.52
CA THR A 77 5.43 4.19 6.48
C THR A 77 4.12 4.86 6.87
N SER A 78 3.84 5.03 8.17
CA SER A 78 2.63 5.67 8.70
C SER A 78 2.78 7.16 9.02
N ALA A 79 3.98 7.73 8.86
CA ALA A 79 4.31 9.07 9.31
C ALA A 79 3.80 10.15 8.33
N ALA A 80 2.47 10.24 8.20
CA ALA A 80 1.76 11.18 7.32
C ALA A 80 2.14 12.63 7.62
N PRO A 81 2.64 13.41 6.62
CA PRO A 81 2.94 14.82 6.79
C PRO A 81 1.74 15.59 7.36
N THR A 82 2.01 16.55 8.25
CA THR A 82 1.01 17.31 9.03
C THR A 82 0.27 16.53 10.13
N TYR A 83 0.21 15.20 10.07
CA TYR A 83 -0.45 14.36 11.08
C TYR A 83 0.53 13.81 12.12
N LEU A 84 1.64 13.23 11.67
CA LEU A 84 2.61 12.53 12.51
C LEU A 84 4.04 13.07 12.27
N PRO A 85 4.93 12.99 13.26
CA PRO A 85 6.33 13.37 13.08
C PRO A 85 7.05 12.38 12.15
N ALA A 86 8.03 12.88 11.39
CA ALA A 86 8.96 12.04 10.66
C ALA A 86 9.73 11.10 11.61
N HIS A 87 10.13 9.93 11.11
CA HIS A 87 10.82 8.91 11.88
C HIS A 87 12.29 8.79 11.47
N HIS A 88 13.17 8.78 12.47
CA HIS A 88 14.61 8.69 12.27
C HIS A 88 15.18 7.49 13.00
N PHE A 89 16.04 6.74 12.31
CA PHE A 89 16.77 5.63 12.89
C PHE A 89 17.99 5.26 12.02
N HIS A 90 18.83 4.38 12.57
CA HIS A 90 19.99 3.84 11.89
C HIS A 90 19.92 2.33 11.78
N THR A 91 20.60 1.80 10.77
CA THR A 91 20.90 0.38 10.62
C THR A 91 22.39 0.21 10.50
N HIS A 92 22.88 -0.95 10.94
CA HIS A 92 24.30 -1.29 10.90
C HIS A 92 24.48 -2.63 10.19
N ASP A 93 25.57 -2.78 9.45
CA ASP A 93 26.02 -4.08 8.96
C ASP A 93 27.06 -4.71 9.90
N GLY A 94 27.46 -5.95 9.61
CA GLY A 94 28.46 -6.68 10.40
C GLY A 94 29.88 -6.09 10.35
N ASN A 95 30.13 -5.14 9.44
CA ASN A 95 31.43 -4.48 9.27
C ASN A 95 31.46 -3.08 9.90
N GLY A 96 30.40 -2.70 10.63
CA GLY A 96 30.29 -1.40 11.28
C GLY A 96 29.88 -0.26 10.34
N LYS A 97 29.51 -0.55 9.09
CA LYS A 97 28.91 0.47 8.21
C LYS A 97 27.52 0.80 8.71
N GLU A 98 27.19 2.07 8.69
CA GLU A 98 25.89 2.58 9.11
C GLU A 98 25.11 3.14 7.92
N ARG A 99 23.79 3.01 7.98
CA ARG A 99 22.87 3.74 7.12
C ARG A 99 21.81 4.41 7.97
N GLU A 100 21.73 5.72 7.79
CA GLU A 100 20.71 6.59 8.37
C GLU A 100 19.44 6.60 7.50
N TYR A 101 18.28 6.67 8.15
CA TYR A 101 16.97 6.80 7.52
C TYR A 101 16.20 7.99 8.12
N ASN A 102 15.60 8.82 7.26
CA ASN A 102 14.82 10.00 7.63
C ASN A 102 13.44 9.92 6.98
N LEU A 103 12.55 9.09 7.53
CA LEU A 103 11.37 8.61 6.84
C LEU A 103 10.10 9.39 7.15
N ILE A 104 9.28 9.58 6.13
CA ILE A 104 7.86 9.92 6.21
C ILE A 104 7.02 8.87 5.47
N ASP A 105 5.71 9.07 5.53
CA ASP A 105 4.68 8.18 5.00
C ASP A 105 4.96 7.60 3.61
N GLY A 106 4.62 6.33 3.45
CA GLY A 106 4.72 5.62 2.18
C GLY A 106 3.80 6.16 1.10
N GLY A 107 2.67 6.76 1.46
CA GLY A 107 1.71 7.37 0.55
C GLY A 107 2.26 8.54 -0.26
N VAL A 108 3.32 9.19 0.22
CA VAL A 108 4.07 10.20 -0.56
C VAL A 108 4.77 9.57 -1.76
N ALA A 109 5.19 8.32 -1.63
CA ALA A 109 5.85 7.57 -2.71
C ALA A 109 4.87 6.71 -3.52
N ALA A 110 4.02 5.94 -2.84
CA ALA A 110 3.10 4.98 -3.44
C ALA A 110 1.90 4.76 -2.52
N ASN A 111 0.87 5.60 -2.67
CA ASN A 111 -0.38 5.48 -1.90
C ASN A 111 -1.19 4.23 -2.27
N ASN A 112 -0.96 3.71 -3.48
CA ASN A 112 -1.33 2.36 -3.87
C ASN A 112 -0.04 1.58 -4.16
N PRO A 113 0.38 0.62 -3.30
CA PRO A 113 1.65 -0.09 -3.48
C PRO A 113 1.60 -1.22 -4.50
N THR A 114 0.48 -1.42 -5.23
CA THR A 114 0.30 -2.56 -6.15
C THR A 114 1.45 -2.68 -7.16
N MET A 115 1.76 -1.59 -7.87
CA MET A 115 2.86 -1.61 -8.86
C MET A 115 4.25 -1.73 -8.21
N VAL A 116 4.43 -1.22 -6.99
CA VAL A 116 5.67 -1.41 -6.22
C VAL A 116 5.85 -2.88 -5.88
N ALA A 117 4.80 -3.56 -5.42
CA ALA A 117 4.81 -4.98 -5.12
C ALA A 117 5.09 -5.83 -6.37
N MET A 118 4.41 -5.56 -7.48
CA MET A 118 4.66 -6.23 -8.76
C MET A 118 6.11 -6.07 -9.21
N THR A 119 6.66 -4.85 -9.14
CA THR A 119 8.06 -4.58 -9.48
C THR A 119 9.04 -5.37 -8.60
N GLN A 120 8.77 -5.51 -7.31
CA GLN A 120 9.61 -6.30 -6.40
C GLN A 120 9.53 -7.81 -6.71
N ILE A 121 8.35 -8.32 -7.09
CA ILE A 121 8.18 -9.71 -7.53
C ILE A 121 8.97 -9.94 -8.83
N THR A 122 8.84 -9.07 -9.82
CA THR A 122 9.59 -9.16 -11.09
C THR A 122 11.10 -9.12 -10.83
N LYS A 123 11.59 -8.20 -9.99
CA LYS A 123 13.01 -8.16 -9.59
C LYS A 123 13.48 -9.46 -8.95
N LYS A 124 12.67 -10.06 -8.09
CA LYS A 124 12.98 -11.34 -7.43
C LYS A 124 13.00 -12.50 -8.42
N MET A 125 12.12 -12.50 -9.41
CA MET A 125 12.12 -13.50 -10.49
C MET A 125 13.42 -13.36 -11.31
N MET A 126 13.70 -12.16 -11.82
CA MET A 126 14.93 -11.88 -12.59
C MET A 126 16.22 -12.18 -11.82
N GLY A 127 16.22 -11.98 -10.51
CA GLY A 127 17.38 -12.26 -9.64
C GLY A 127 17.61 -13.76 -9.37
N LYS A 128 16.55 -14.59 -9.42
CA LYS A 128 16.66 -16.06 -9.31
C LYS A 128 17.12 -16.70 -10.62
N ASP A 129 16.81 -16.08 -11.74
CA ASP A 129 17.20 -16.52 -13.08
C ASP A 129 18.68 -16.26 -13.41
N ARG A 130 19.51 -15.94 -12.40
CA ARG A 130 20.98 -15.98 -12.53
C ARG A 130 21.55 -17.39 -12.37
N GLU A 131 20.79 -18.35 -11.85
CA GLU A 131 21.18 -19.77 -11.76
C GLU A 131 20.47 -20.67 -12.79
N GLU A 132 19.34 -20.24 -13.37
CA GLU A 132 18.66 -20.93 -14.46
C GLU A 132 18.31 -19.96 -15.60
N LEU A 133 18.66 -20.35 -16.82
CA LEU A 133 18.74 -19.54 -18.02
C LEU A 133 17.35 -19.25 -18.62
N TYR A 134 16.51 -18.45 -17.97
CA TYR A 134 15.26 -17.93 -18.56
C TYR A 134 15.05 -16.47 -18.20
N PRO A 135 15.03 -15.52 -19.16
CA PRO A 135 14.64 -14.15 -18.86
C PRO A 135 13.16 -14.13 -18.48
N VAL A 136 12.82 -13.49 -17.35
CA VAL A 136 11.44 -13.10 -17.05
C VAL A 136 10.92 -12.25 -18.20
N GLU A 137 9.91 -12.75 -18.89
CA GLU A 137 9.28 -12.00 -19.98
C GLU A 137 8.20 -11.08 -19.37
N PRO A 138 7.98 -9.87 -19.90
CA PRO A 138 6.87 -9.01 -19.46
C PRO A 138 5.49 -9.70 -19.45
N SER A 139 5.33 -10.77 -20.24
CA SER A 139 4.15 -11.64 -20.27
C SER A 139 3.93 -12.45 -18.98
N ASP A 140 4.96 -12.64 -18.15
CA ASP A 140 4.86 -13.34 -16.87
C ASP A 140 4.04 -12.57 -15.83
N CYS A 141 3.91 -11.25 -15.98
CA CYS A 141 3.01 -10.44 -15.14
C CYS A 141 1.54 -10.89 -15.28
N GLY A 142 1.14 -11.47 -16.42
CA GLY A 142 -0.21 -12.01 -16.63
C GLY A 142 -0.52 -13.18 -15.70
N LYS A 143 0.51 -13.88 -15.20
CA LYS A 143 0.38 -14.98 -14.23
C LYS A 143 0.20 -14.49 -12.79
N PHE A 144 0.38 -13.19 -12.52
CA PHE A 144 0.22 -12.66 -11.18
C PHE A 144 -1.25 -12.64 -10.81
N LEU A 145 -1.55 -13.12 -9.61
CA LEU A 145 -2.87 -13.01 -9.01
C LEU A 145 -2.83 -11.94 -7.92
N VAL A 146 -3.50 -10.81 -8.15
CA VAL A 146 -3.37 -9.59 -7.35
C VAL A 146 -4.72 -9.19 -6.76
N LEU A 147 -4.77 -9.17 -5.43
CA LEU A 147 -5.85 -8.55 -4.66
C LEU A 147 -5.34 -7.22 -4.11
N SER A 148 -5.97 -6.13 -4.53
CA SER A 148 -5.68 -4.78 -4.05
C SER A 148 -6.87 -4.29 -3.23
N VAL A 149 -6.65 -3.93 -1.97
CA VAL A 149 -7.70 -3.45 -1.07
C VAL A 149 -7.41 -2.00 -0.74
N GLY A 150 -8.34 -1.11 -1.07
CA GLY A 150 -8.24 0.29 -0.74
C GLY A 150 -9.00 0.64 0.54
N THR A 151 -8.68 1.80 1.10
CA THR A 151 -9.32 2.36 2.30
C THR A 151 -10.50 3.27 1.96
N GLY A 152 -10.96 3.21 0.70
CA GLY A 152 -11.99 4.07 0.15
C GLY A 152 -11.50 5.45 -0.27
N SER A 153 -12.35 6.18 -0.98
CA SER A 153 -12.15 7.54 -1.43
C SER A 153 -13.46 8.31 -1.31
N THR A 154 -13.37 9.64 -1.32
CA THR A 154 -14.54 10.49 -1.14
C THR A 154 -15.40 10.50 -2.40
N SER A 155 -16.73 10.40 -2.27
CA SER A 155 -17.66 10.60 -3.41
C SER A 155 -17.73 12.03 -3.92
N ASP A 156 -17.08 12.97 -3.23
CA ASP A 156 -17.31 14.40 -3.39
C ASP A 156 -16.64 14.95 -4.66
N GLN A 157 -17.16 14.56 -5.82
CA GLN A 157 -16.98 15.31 -7.05
C GLN A 157 -17.37 16.77 -6.76
N GLY A 158 -16.44 17.69 -7.03
CA GLY A 158 -16.64 19.12 -6.78
C GLY A 158 -16.26 19.59 -5.37
N LEU A 159 -15.51 18.80 -4.58
CA LEU A 159 -14.84 19.24 -3.34
C LEU A 159 -14.17 20.60 -3.52
N TYR A 160 -13.49 20.76 -4.66
CA TYR A 160 -12.86 21.98 -5.11
C TYR A 160 -13.17 22.23 -6.58
N THR A 161 -13.40 23.50 -6.94
CA THR A 161 -13.55 23.95 -8.32
C THR A 161 -12.35 24.78 -8.73
N ALA A 162 -12.03 24.81 -10.04
CA ALA A 162 -10.98 25.67 -10.56
C ALA A 162 -11.19 27.15 -10.18
N LYS A 163 -12.44 27.63 -10.14
CA LYS A 163 -12.80 28.98 -9.71
C LYS A 163 -12.46 29.25 -8.23
N GLN A 164 -12.61 28.25 -7.35
CA GLN A 164 -12.19 28.37 -5.96
C GLN A 164 -10.67 28.33 -5.83
N CYS A 165 -10.03 27.33 -6.46
CA CYS A 165 -8.59 27.14 -6.38
C CYS A 165 -7.79 28.30 -7.01
N SER A 166 -8.34 29.01 -8.01
CA SER A 166 -7.69 30.17 -8.60
C SER A 166 -7.52 31.35 -7.64
N GLN A 167 -8.25 31.33 -6.52
CA GLN A 167 -8.14 32.33 -5.45
C GLN A 167 -7.28 31.84 -4.27
N TRP A 168 -6.68 30.64 -4.36
CA TRP A 168 -5.92 30.06 -3.26
C TRP A 168 -4.47 30.55 -3.24
N GLY A 169 -4.04 31.07 -2.09
CA GLY A 169 -2.64 31.22 -1.74
C GLY A 169 -2.09 29.99 -1.01
N ILE A 170 -0.83 30.07 -0.54
CA ILE A 170 -0.11 28.98 0.14
C ILE A 170 -0.91 28.37 1.30
N ILE A 171 -1.56 29.21 2.12
CA ILE A 171 -2.32 28.75 3.29
C ILE A 171 -3.51 27.88 2.87
N SER A 172 -4.28 28.29 1.86
CA SER A 172 -5.45 27.54 1.40
C SER A 172 -5.06 26.20 0.77
N TRP A 173 -3.93 26.15 0.06
CA TRP A 173 -3.40 24.88 -0.48
C TRP A 173 -2.93 23.92 0.60
N LEU A 174 -2.32 24.44 1.68
CA LEU A 174 -1.83 23.62 2.80
C LEU A 174 -2.91 23.29 3.82
N ARG A 175 -3.96 24.12 3.93
CA ARG A 175 -5.03 23.95 4.90
C ARG A 175 -6.32 24.61 4.44
N ASN A 176 -7.32 23.78 4.10
CA ASN A 176 -8.67 24.23 3.76
C ASN A 176 -9.70 23.32 4.43
N LYS A 177 -10.65 23.91 5.18
CA LYS A 177 -11.69 23.16 5.92
C LYS A 177 -11.17 22.02 6.79
N GLY A 178 -9.95 22.14 7.34
CA GLY A 178 -9.32 21.12 8.18
C GLY A 178 -8.60 20.00 7.41
N MET A 179 -8.66 20.02 6.08
CA MET A 179 -7.90 19.13 5.18
C MET A 179 -6.65 19.82 4.65
N ALA A 180 -5.75 19.07 4.01
CA ALA A 180 -4.56 19.58 3.34
C ALA A 180 -4.68 19.29 1.84
N PRO A 181 -5.41 20.14 1.07
CA PRO A 181 -5.82 19.83 -0.30
C PRO A 181 -4.70 19.35 -1.21
N ILE A 182 -3.52 19.98 -1.13
CA ILE A 182 -2.39 19.62 -1.99
C ILE A 182 -1.89 18.19 -1.71
N ILE A 183 -1.89 17.77 -0.45
CA ILE A 183 -1.47 16.42 -0.05
C ILE A 183 -2.51 15.42 -0.53
N ASP A 184 -3.79 15.70 -0.27
CA ASP A 184 -4.91 14.82 -0.64
C ASP A 184 -4.96 14.61 -2.16
N ILE A 185 -4.76 15.68 -2.96
CA ILE A 185 -4.73 15.62 -4.42
C ILE A 185 -3.55 14.76 -4.91
N PHE A 186 -2.34 14.97 -4.41
CA PHE A 186 -1.18 14.17 -4.84
C PHE A 186 -1.31 12.69 -4.43
N MET A 187 -1.84 12.42 -3.24
CA MET A 187 -2.10 11.07 -2.75
C MET A 187 -3.19 10.36 -3.57
N ALA A 188 -4.27 11.06 -3.91
CA ALA A 188 -5.33 10.54 -4.78
C ALA A 188 -4.77 10.23 -6.17
N ALA A 189 -4.05 11.19 -6.79
CA ALA A 189 -3.43 10.99 -8.09
C ALA A 189 -2.44 9.81 -8.12
N SER A 190 -1.65 9.63 -7.06
CA SER A 190 -0.75 8.48 -6.90
C SER A 190 -1.51 7.15 -6.88
N SER A 191 -2.64 7.10 -6.14
CA SER A 191 -3.46 5.88 -6.07
C SER A 191 -4.14 5.56 -7.40
N ASP A 192 -4.75 6.57 -8.05
CA ASP A 192 -5.52 6.43 -9.28
C ASP A 192 -4.63 6.00 -10.45
N LEU A 193 -3.47 6.64 -10.63
CA LEU A 193 -2.54 6.27 -11.69
C LEU A 193 -2.04 4.82 -11.57
N VAL A 194 -1.75 4.36 -10.34
CA VAL A 194 -1.34 2.97 -10.11
C VAL A 194 -2.46 1.99 -10.46
N ASP A 195 -3.71 2.30 -10.09
CA ASP A 195 -4.84 1.42 -10.39
C ASP A 195 -5.11 1.36 -11.91
N ILE A 196 -5.06 2.51 -12.59
CA ILE A 196 -5.17 2.59 -14.06
C ILE A 196 -4.06 1.79 -14.72
N HIS A 197 -2.80 1.96 -14.30
CA HIS A 197 -1.67 1.23 -14.86
C HIS A 197 -1.78 -0.28 -14.63
N ALA A 198 -2.19 -0.72 -13.43
CA ALA A 198 -2.41 -2.13 -13.16
C ALA A 198 -3.54 -2.69 -14.04
N ALA A 199 -4.69 -2.01 -14.11
CA ALA A 199 -5.82 -2.44 -14.92
C ALA A 199 -5.47 -2.58 -16.41
N VAL A 200 -4.81 -1.56 -16.99
CA VAL A 200 -4.34 -1.58 -18.39
C VAL A 200 -3.33 -2.70 -18.64
N LEU A 201 -2.41 -2.92 -17.69
CA LEU A 201 -1.42 -3.98 -17.81
C LEU A 201 -2.09 -5.36 -17.84
N PHE A 202 -2.98 -5.65 -16.89
CA PHE A 202 -3.70 -6.93 -16.86
C PHE A 202 -4.63 -7.11 -18.07
N GLN A 203 -5.26 -6.05 -18.55
CA GLN A 203 -6.08 -6.09 -19.76
C GLN A 203 -5.27 -6.37 -21.02
N SER A 204 -4.12 -5.71 -21.19
CA SER A 204 -3.24 -5.93 -22.34
C SER A 204 -2.63 -7.35 -22.36
N LEU A 205 -2.55 -8.00 -21.19
CA LEU A 205 -2.12 -9.39 -21.04
C LEU A 205 -3.27 -10.39 -21.04
N HIS A 206 -4.50 -9.97 -21.39
CA HIS A 206 -5.71 -10.82 -21.38
C HIS A 206 -5.94 -11.58 -20.06
N SER A 207 -5.59 -10.93 -18.95
CA SER A 207 -5.55 -11.49 -17.60
C SER A 207 -6.33 -10.62 -16.62
N ASP A 208 -7.38 -9.94 -17.09
CA ASP A 208 -8.11 -8.93 -16.34
C ASP A 208 -8.75 -9.48 -15.05
N ALA A 209 -9.14 -10.76 -15.08
CA ALA A 209 -9.70 -11.46 -13.92
C ALA A 209 -8.68 -11.69 -12.79
N ASN A 210 -7.38 -11.58 -13.08
CA ASN A 210 -6.32 -11.79 -12.10
C ASN A 210 -6.05 -10.54 -11.25
N TYR A 211 -6.65 -9.39 -11.59
CA TYR A 211 -6.58 -8.18 -10.80
C TYR A 211 -7.95 -7.84 -10.20
N LEU A 212 -8.07 -8.01 -8.87
CA LEU A 212 -9.27 -7.66 -8.12
C LEU A 212 -8.95 -6.46 -7.22
N ARG A 213 -9.61 -5.32 -7.49
CA ARG A 213 -9.57 -4.12 -6.64
C ARG A 213 -10.85 -4.01 -5.83
N ILE A 214 -10.73 -3.96 -4.52
CA ILE A 214 -11.85 -3.70 -3.60
C ILE A 214 -11.72 -2.28 -3.08
N GLN A 215 -12.66 -1.40 -3.44
CA GLN A 215 -12.60 0.03 -3.16
C GLN A 215 -14.02 0.60 -3.04
N ASP A 216 -14.25 1.43 -2.02
CA ASP A 216 -15.45 2.25 -1.91
C ASP A 216 -15.12 3.69 -2.37
N ASN A 217 -15.94 4.29 -3.22
CA ASN A 217 -15.72 5.68 -3.67
C ASN A 217 -16.83 6.62 -3.20
N SER A 218 -17.46 6.29 -2.06
CA SER A 218 -18.63 6.97 -1.52
C SER A 218 -18.47 7.49 -0.09
N LEU A 219 -17.23 7.57 0.38
CA LEU A 219 -16.93 8.06 1.72
C LEU A 219 -17.34 9.54 1.84
N HIS A 220 -17.91 9.88 2.99
CA HIS A 220 -18.31 11.24 3.33
C HIS A 220 -18.18 11.48 4.83
N GLY A 221 -18.16 12.76 5.22
CA GLY A 221 -18.10 13.15 6.62
C GLY A 221 -16.86 12.58 7.35
N PRO A 222 -16.98 12.16 8.62
CA PRO A 222 -15.86 11.60 9.37
C PRO A 222 -15.21 10.37 8.74
N ALA A 223 -15.99 9.54 8.00
CA ALA A 223 -15.47 8.34 7.34
C ALA A 223 -14.52 8.66 6.18
N ALA A 224 -14.62 9.86 5.60
CA ALA A 224 -13.72 10.37 4.58
C ALA A 224 -12.41 10.96 5.15
N THR A 225 -12.27 11.04 6.47
CA THR A 225 -11.09 11.63 7.12
C THR A 225 -10.15 10.55 7.66
N VAL A 226 -8.85 10.81 7.62
CA VAL A 226 -7.81 9.82 7.98
C VAL A 226 -7.61 9.63 9.49
N ASP A 227 -8.13 10.55 10.32
CA ASP A 227 -7.79 10.63 11.75
C ASP A 227 -8.99 10.69 12.71
N ALA A 228 -10.21 10.48 12.21
CA ALA A 228 -11.43 10.43 13.03
C ALA A 228 -11.61 9.07 13.73
N ALA A 229 -10.93 8.86 14.86
CA ALA A 229 -11.00 7.61 15.63
C ALA A 229 -12.10 7.56 16.71
N THR A 230 -13.28 8.17 16.47
CA THR A 230 -14.40 8.07 17.43
C THR A 230 -15.06 6.69 17.35
N PRO A 231 -15.63 6.15 18.44
CA PRO A 231 -16.31 4.86 18.42
C PRO A 231 -17.38 4.76 17.31
N GLU A 232 -18.11 5.84 17.09
CA GLU A 232 -19.17 5.91 16.07
C GLU A 232 -18.58 5.82 14.66
N ASN A 233 -17.49 6.56 14.37
CA ASN A 233 -16.85 6.52 13.07
C ASN A 233 -16.18 5.16 12.82
N MET A 234 -15.55 4.57 13.84
CA MET A 234 -14.97 3.23 13.73
C MET A 234 -16.05 2.17 13.43
N ALA A 235 -17.22 2.27 14.07
CA ALA A 235 -18.35 1.39 13.77
C ALA A 235 -18.90 1.62 12.35
N GLU A 236 -18.93 2.85 11.87
CA GLU A 236 -19.36 3.14 10.49
C GLU A 236 -18.36 2.61 9.46
N LEU A 237 -17.05 2.73 9.70
CA LEU A 237 -16.02 2.14 8.83
C LEU A 237 -16.17 0.61 8.72
N LEU A 238 -16.56 -0.07 9.81
CA LEU A 238 -16.88 -1.51 9.76
C LEU A 238 -18.09 -1.78 8.86
N ARG A 239 -19.18 -1.01 9.01
CA ARG A 239 -20.38 -1.14 8.14
C ARG A 239 -20.07 -0.86 6.68
N ILE A 240 -19.19 0.11 6.40
CA ILE A 240 -18.70 0.38 5.04
C ILE A 240 -17.97 -0.84 4.49
N GLY A 241 -17.03 -1.41 5.25
CA GLY A 241 -16.32 -2.64 4.85
C GLY A 241 -17.26 -3.82 4.60
N GLU A 242 -18.29 -4.00 5.42
CA GLU A 242 -19.33 -5.02 5.21
C GLU A 242 -20.15 -4.75 3.94
N ARG A 243 -20.54 -3.49 3.69
CA ARG A 243 -21.25 -3.10 2.46
C ARG A 243 -20.40 -3.31 1.21
N MET A 244 -19.09 -3.08 1.30
CA MET A 244 -18.16 -3.31 0.19
C MET A 244 -18.18 -4.76 -0.30
N LEU A 245 -18.51 -5.74 0.54
CA LEU A 245 -18.67 -7.13 0.12
C LEU A 245 -19.89 -7.34 -0.80
N ALA A 246 -20.98 -6.60 -0.58
CA ALA A 246 -22.21 -6.70 -1.37
C ALA A 246 -22.16 -5.88 -2.67
N GLN A 247 -21.25 -4.91 -2.77
CA GLN A 247 -21.05 -4.11 -3.98
C GLN A 247 -20.64 -4.99 -5.18
N ARG A 248 -21.04 -4.56 -6.38
CA ARG A 248 -20.62 -5.20 -7.62
C ARG A 248 -19.13 -5.02 -7.83
N VAL A 249 -18.49 -6.05 -8.40
CA VAL A 249 -17.10 -5.94 -8.84
C VAL A 249 -17.02 -4.79 -9.84
N SER A 250 -16.10 -3.87 -9.61
CA SER A 250 -15.88 -2.71 -10.47
C SER A 250 -14.42 -2.61 -10.87
N ARG A 251 -14.17 -1.90 -11.98
CA ARG A 251 -12.83 -1.61 -12.48
C ARG A 251 -12.76 -0.15 -12.89
N VAL A 252 -11.60 0.46 -12.70
CA VAL A 252 -11.36 1.81 -13.19
C VAL A 252 -11.47 1.85 -14.72
N ASN A 253 -12.29 2.75 -15.22
CA ASN A 253 -12.35 3.14 -16.63
C ASN A 253 -11.20 4.11 -16.88
N VAL A 254 -10.32 3.75 -17.81
CA VAL A 254 -9.07 4.47 -18.09
C VAL A 254 -9.30 5.85 -18.68
N GLU A 255 -10.41 6.04 -19.41
CA GLU A 255 -10.75 7.30 -20.04
C GLU A 255 -11.38 8.28 -19.05
N THR A 256 -12.24 7.77 -18.16
CA THR A 256 -13.02 8.61 -17.24
C THR A 256 -12.41 8.70 -15.84
N GLY A 257 -11.50 7.79 -15.48
CA GLY A 257 -10.95 7.63 -14.13
C GLY A 257 -11.96 7.08 -13.11
N ARG A 258 -13.14 6.64 -13.55
CA ARG A 258 -14.23 6.20 -12.66
C ARG A 258 -14.30 4.70 -12.56
N TYR A 259 -14.70 4.19 -11.40
CA TYR A 259 -15.01 2.78 -11.24
C TYR A 259 -16.36 2.46 -11.89
N GLU A 260 -16.34 1.51 -12.82
CA GLU A 260 -17.52 1.01 -13.52
C GLU A 260 -17.72 -0.47 -13.21
N GLU A 261 -18.97 -0.89 -13.04
CA GLU A 261 -19.30 -2.28 -12.76
C GLU A 261 -18.88 -3.20 -13.93
N VAL A 262 -18.21 -4.30 -13.60
CA VAL A 262 -17.82 -5.31 -14.59
C VAL A 262 -19.02 -6.24 -14.81
N LYS A 263 -19.63 -6.15 -16.00
CA LYS A 263 -20.81 -6.96 -16.35
C LYS A 263 -20.54 -8.45 -16.16
N GLY A 264 -21.41 -9.12 -15.41
CA GLY A 264 -21.34 -10.57 -15.17
C GLY A 264 -20.33 -11.00 -14.09
N ALA A 265 -19.55 -10.10 -13.49
CA ALA A 265 -18.53 -10.45 -12.49
C ALA A 265 -19.08 -10.70 -11.07
N GLY A 266 -20.38 -10.51 -10.84
CA GLY A 266 -21.00 -10.75 -9.53
C GLY A 266 -20.73 -9.63 -8.52
N ASN A 267 -20.76 -9.96 -7.23
CA ASN A 267 -20.41 -9.05 -6.14
C ASN A 267 -18.98 -9.34 -5.63
N ASN A 268 -18.46 -8.46 -4.79
CA ASN A 268 -17.12 -8.57 -4.22
C ASN A 268 -16.95 -9.80 -3.31
N ALA A 269 -17.99 -10.22 -2.58
CA ALA A 269 -17.95 -11.41 -1.74
C ALA A 269 -17.71 -12.69 -2.56
N ASP A 270 -18.45 -12.84 -3.67
CA ASP A 270 -18.32 -13.98 -4.59
C ASP A 270 -16.94 -13.97 -5.28
N ALA A 271 -16.46 -12.79 -5.68
CA ALA A 271 -15.14 -12.62 -6.28
C ALA A 271 -14.02 -13.00 -5.29
N LEU A 272 -14.11 -12.55 -4.03
CA LEU A 272 -13.18 -12.92 -2.96
C LEU A 272 -13.23 -14.43 -2.65
N ALA A 273 -14.41 -15.05 -2.65
CA ALA A 273 -14.54 -16.50 -2.50
C ALA A 273 -13.91 -17.27 -3.67
N GLY A 274 -14.03 -16.76 -4.89
CA GLY A 274 -13.29 -17.25 -6.06
C GLY A 274 -11.78 -17.15 -5.88
N PHE A 275 -11.30 -15.97 -5.49
CA PHE A 275 -9.89 -15.70 -5.24
C PHE A 275 -9.31 -16.62 -4.15
N ALA A 276 -10.05 -16.82 -3.06
CA ALA A 276 -9.66 -17.71 -1.97
C ALA A 276 -9.53 -19.18 -2.43
N ARG A 277 -10.44 -19.64 -3.31
CA ARG A 277 -10.33 -20.98 -3.92
C ARG A 277 -9.07 -21.13 -4.75
N GLN A 278 -8.78 -20.15 -5.63
CA GLN A 278 -7.56 -20.16 -6.44
C GLN A 278 -6.28 -20.20 -5.57
N LEU A 279 -6.20 -19.39 -4.52
CA LEU A 279 -5.07 -19.42 -3.58
C LEU A 279 -4.93 -20.76 -2.86
N SER A 280 -6.05 -21.35 -2.43
CA SER A 280 -6.07 -22.67 -1.78
C SER A 280 -5.59 -23.77 -2.73
N ASP A 281 -6.08 -23.79 -3.96
CA ASP A 281 -5.72 -24.79 -4.96
C ASP A 281 -4.25 -24.65 -5.38
N GLU A 282 -3.76 -23.42 -5.58
CA GLU A 282 -2.34 -23.17 -5.85
C GLU A 282 -1.45 -23.67 -4.71
N ARG A 283 -1.85 -23.42 -3.45
CA ARG A 283 -1.13 -23.94 -2.28
C ARG A 283 -1.11 -25.48 -2.25
N ARG A 284 -2.25 -26.14 -2.50
CA ARG A 284 -2.35 -27.61 -2.54
C ARG A 284 -1.45 -28.19 -3.63
N THR A 285 -1.47 -27.61 -4.83
CA THR A 285 -0.65 -28.03 -5.97
C THR A 285 0.84 -27.94 -5.62
N ARG A 286 1.31 -26.81 -5.07
CA ARG A 286 2.72 -26.65 -4.67
C ARG A 286 3.16 -27.64 -3.59
N LEU A 287 2.29 -27.93 -2.62
CA LEU A 287 2.56 -28.92 -1.57
C LEU A 287 2.58 -30.36 -2.13
N GLY A 288 1.70 -30.67 -3.08
CA GLY A 288 1.67 -31.95 -3.79
C GLY A 288 2.94 -32.19 -4.60
N SER A 289 3.37 -31.21 -5.41
CA SER A 289 4.59 -31.30 -6.22
C SER A 289 5.85 -31.49 -5.36
N ARG A 290 5.93 -30.84 -4.19
CA ARG A 290 7.02 -31.03 -3.23
C ARG A 290 7.08 -32.45 -2.67
N ARG A 291 5.92 -33.07 -2.39
CA ARG A 291 5.84 -34.46 -1.90
C ARG A 291 6.18 -35.47 -3.01
N GLY A 292 5.74 -35.23 -4.24
CA GLY A 292 6.04 -36.08 -5.40
C GLY A 292 7.53 -36.05 -5.81
N GLY A 293 8.16 -34.87 -5.77
CA GLY A 293 9.60 -34.72 -6.04
C GLY A 293 10.49 -35.43 -5.01
N ALA A 294 10.11 -35.39 -3.73
CA ALA A 294 10.83 -36.10 -2.66
C ALA A 294 10.69 -37.65 -2.74
N GLY A 295 9.61 -38.15 -3.36
CA GLY A 295 9.40 -39.58 -3.59
C GLY A 295 10.24 -40.15 -4.74
N ARG A 296 10.42 -39.38 -5.83
CA ARG A 296 11.23 -39.80 -6.98
C ARG A 296 12.73 -39.89 -6.70
N LEU A 297 13.25 -39.08 -5.77
CA LEU A 297 14.65 -39.16 -5.32
C LEU A 297 14.94 -40.37 -4.41
N LYS A 298 13.91 -41.06 -3.90
CA LYS A 298 14.07 -42.25 -3.06
C LYS A 298 13.94 -43.58 -3.81
N SER A 299 13.49 -43.57 -5.07
CA SER A 299 13.32 -44.80 -5.87
C SER A 299 14.43 -45.03 -6.91
N SER A 300 15.53 -44.27 -6.84
CA SER A 300 16.66 -44.35 -7.78
C SER A 300 17.97 -44.78 -7.09
N ARG A 301 17.88 -45.66 -6.08
CA ARG A 301 19.03 -46.36 -5.50
C ARG A 301 18.80 -47.85 -5.54
#